data_AF-A0A957JG10-F1
#
_entry.id   AF-A0A957JG10-F1
#
_cell.length_a   1.000
_cell.length_b   1.000
_cell.length_c   1.000
_cell.angle_alpha   90.00
_cell.angle_beta   90.00
_cell.angle_gamma   90.00
#
_symmetry.space_group_name_H-M   'P 1'
#
loop_
_entity.id
_entity.type
_entity.pdbx_description
1 polymer ?
#
loop_
_entity_poly.entity_id
_entity_poly.type
_entity_poly.pdbx_seq_one_letter_code
_entity_poly.pdbx_strand_id
1 'polypeptide(L)'
;LGTPHIIFREIVPNMMSYIIISFTLAMTGAIYALVGLVLLGLAPFSGTNWGIMLSLAYTRGAMFFGDSIWYIMSPVVAIAILQLALITTNRSLELIFNPRLRTEA
;
A
#
# COMPACT_ATOMS: atom_id res chain seq x y z
N LEU A 1 18.68 -13.33 -30.12
CA LEU A 1 17.86 -12.41 -29.29
C LEU A 1 18.56 -12.25 -27.96
N GLY A 2 18.75 -11.02 -27.47
CA GLY A 2 19.41 -10.81 -26.18
C GLY A 2 18.47 -11.15 -25.02
N THR A 3 19.00 -11.65 -23.92
CA THR A 3 18.25 -11.93 -22.68
C THR A 3 17.34 -10.78 -22.23
N PRO A 4 17.74 -9.49 -22.31
CA PRO A 4 16.86 -8.38 -21.95
C PRO A 4 15.60 -8.28 -22.82
N HIS A 5 15.71 -8.62 -24.11
CA HIS A 5 14.58 -8.60 -25.03
C HIS A 5 13.53 -9.64 -24.62
N ILE A 6 13.98 -10.85 -24.28
CA ILE A 6 13.10 -11.95 -23.86
C ILE A 6 12.40 -11.55 -22.55
N ILE A 7 13.14 -11.04 -21.57
CA ILE A 7 12.57 -10.64 -20.28
C ILE A 7 11.53 -9.53 -20.47
N PHE A 8 11.88 -8.39 -21.05
CA PHE A 8 11.00 -7.22 -21.06
C PHE A 8 9.92 -7.24 -22.15
N ARG A 9 10.13 -7.97 -23.25
CA ARG A 9 9.20 -7.97 -24.38
C ARG A 9 8.35 -9.24 -24.47
N GLU A 10 8.82 -10.35 -23.93
CA GLU A 10 8.12 -11.64 -24.00
C GLU A 10 7.59 -12.07 -22.63
N ILE A 11 8.40 -12.02 -21.57
CA ILE A 11 7.99 -12.54 -20.24
C ILE A 11 7.16 -11.51 -19.48
N VAL A 12 7.69 -10.28 -19.31
CA VAL A 12 7.07 -9.23 -18.50
C VAL A 12 5.63 -8.93 -18.96
N PRO A 13 5.34 -8.64 -20.25
CA PRO A 13 3.99 -8.34 -20.71
C PRO A 13 2.99 -9.47 -20.42
N ASN A 14 3.43 -10.72 -20.61
CA ASN A 14 2.59 -11.91 -20.38
C ASN A 14 2.31 -12.17 -18.90
N MET A 15 3.17 -11.70 -17.99
CA MET A 15 3.03 -11.86 -16.55
C MET A 15 2.63 -10.57 -15.82
N MET A 16 2.31 -9.48 -16.53
CA MET A 16 2.03 -8.16 -15.94
C MET A 16 0.95 -8.22 -14.85
N SER A 17 -0.15 -8.94 -15.07
CA SER A 17 -1.21 -9.07 -14.07
C SER A 17 -0.68 -9.65 -12.76
N TYR A 18 0.13 -10.71 -12.84
CA TYR A 18 0.73 -11.32 -11.65
C TYR A 18 1.74 -10.39 -10.96
N ILE A 19 2.55 -9.66 -11.73
CA ILE A 19 3.52 -8.69 -11.21
C ILE A 19 2.79 -7.59 -10.43
N ILE A 20 1.69 -7.05 -10.96
CA ILE A 20 0.95 -5.95 -10.33
C ILE A 20 0.24 -6.41 -9.05
N ILE A 21 -0.36 -7.61 -9.06
CA ILE A 21 -0.93 -8.22 -7.85
C ILE A 21 0.14 -8.39 -6.78
N SER A 22 1.27 -9.00 -7.14
CA SER A 22 2.39 -9.24 -6.22
C SER A 22 2.96 -7.92 -5.67
N PHE A 23 3.11 -6.91 -6.52
CA PHE A 23 3.56 -5.58 -6.13
C PHE A 23 2.58 -4.92 -5.13
N THR A 24 1.28 -5.02 -5.38
CA THR A 24 0.23 -4.46 -4.50
C THR A 24 0.25 -5.13 -3.13
N LEU A 25 0.41 -6.46 -3.08
CA LEU A 25 0.53 -7.21 -1.84
C LEU A 25 1.82 -6.84 -1.09
N ALA A 26 2.94 -6.72 -1.79
CA ALA A 26 4.21 -6.29 -1.21
C ALA A 26 4.11 -4.88 -0.62
N MET A 27 3.46 -3.95 -1.31
CA MET A 27 3.28 -2.59 -0.81
C MET A 27 2.36 -2.52 0.40
N THR A 28 1.28 -3.30 0.40
CA THR A 28 0.39 -3.46 1.56
C THR A 28 1.16 -4.01 2.76
N GLY A 29 1.97 -5.04 2.55
CA GLY A 29 2.86 -5.61 3.57
C GLY A 29 3.87 -4.59 4.09
N ALA A 30 4.46 -3.78 3.22
CA ALA A 30 5.41 -2.73 3.61
C ALA A 30 4.78 -1.65 4.48
N ILE A 31 3.53 -1.24 4.18
CA ILE A 31 2.78 -0.29 5.02
C ILE A 31 2.57 -0.86 6.43
N TYR A 32 2.11 -2.11 6.53
CA TYR A 32 1.92 -2.75 7.83
C TYR A 32 3.25 -2.96 8.59
N ALA A 33 4.31 -3.34 7.89
CA ALA A 33 5.64 -3.49 8.47
C ALA A 33 6.17 -2.16 9.03
N LEU A 34 6.00 -1.05 8.30
CA LEU A 34 6.36 0.29 8.77
C LEU A 34 5.60 0.63 10.05
N VAL A 35 4.28 0.48 10.06
CA VAL A 35 3.45 0.76 11.24
C VAL A 35 3.90 -0.11 12.42
N GLY A 36 4.17 -1.40 12.19
CA GLY A 36 4.70 -2.32 13.19
C GLY A 36 6.05 -1.87 13.75
N LEU A 37 7.00 -1.47 12.90
CA LEU A 37 8.31 -0.97 13.33
C LEU A 37 8.20 0.29 14.20
N VAL A 38 7.30 1.21 13.84
CA VAL A 38 7.08 2.45 14.61
C VAL A 38 6.40 2.17 15.95
N LEU A 39 5.45 1.22 16.00
CA LEU A 39 4.81 0.81 17.24
C LEU A 39 5.78 0.10 18.19
N LEU A 40 6.68 -0.74 17.66
CA LEU A 40 7.72 -1.41 18.44
C LEU A 40 8.88 -0.48 18.86
N GLY A 41 8.90 0.77 18.38
CA GLY A 41 9.99 1.71 18.64
C GLY A 41 11.30 1.39 17.90
N LEU A 42 11.24 0.54 16.87
CA LEU A 42 12.40 0.09 16.09
C LEU A 42 12.70 0.99 14.87
N ALA A 43 11.76 1.85 14.50
CA ALA A 43 11.96 2.87 13.47
C ALA A 43 12.27 4.24 14.11
N PRO A 44 13.24 5.00 13.57
CA PRO A 44 13.52 6.35 14.07
C PRO A 44 12.30 7.26 13.88
N PHE A 45 11.97 8.03 14.92
CA PHE A 45 10.95 9.08 14.88
C PHE A 45 11.44 10.34 14.14
N SER A 46 12.19 10.19 13.05
CA SER A 46 12.63 11.33 12.25
C SER A 46 11.58 11.68 11.20
N GLY A 47 10.99 12.88 11.34
CA GLY A 47 9.99 13.41 10.41
C GLY A 47 8.54 13.24 10.85
N THR A 48 7.61 13.74 10.04
CA THR A 48 6.16 13.61 10.24
C THR A 48 5.59 12.62 9.24
N ASN A 49 5.29 11.40 9.68
CA ASN A 49 4.62 10.38 8.86
C ASN A 49 3.42 9.78 9.62
N TRP A 50 2.49 9.15 8.91
CA TRP A 50 1.24 8.63 9.48
C TRP A 50 1.46 7.56 10.56
N GLY A 51 2.51 6.75 10.46
CA GLY A 51 2.86 5.76 11.48
C GLY A 51 3.31 6.41 12.79
N ILE A 52 4.13 7.47 12.70
CA ILE A 52 4.54 8.28 13.85
C ILE A 52 3.33 8.96 14.48
N MET A 53 2.40 9.49 13.69
CA MET A 53 1.16 10.09 14.20
C MET A 53 0.35 9.09 15.02
N LEU A 54 0.21 7.84 14.55
CA LEU A 54 -0.49 6.78 15.26
C LEU A 54 0.21 6.38 16.57
N SER A 55 1.54 6.23 16.54
CA SER A 55 2.32 5.90 17.73
C SER A 55 2.32 7.02 18.77
N LEU A 56 2.37 8.28 18.34
CA LEU A 56 2.22 9.44 19.23
C LEU A 56 0.81 9.51 19.81
N ALA A 57 -0.22 9.23 19.02
CA ALA A 57 -1.59 9.18 19.52
C ALA A 57 -1.78 8.08 20.58
N TYR A 58 -1.15 6.92 20.38
CA TYR A 58 -1.16 5.83 21.36
C TYR A 58 -0.39 6.19 22.64
N THR A 59 0.87 6.63 22.51
CA THR A 59 1.75 6.93 23.66
C THR A 59 1.30 8.14 24.48
N ARG A 60 0.69 9.14 23.85
CA ARG A 60 0.15 10.34 24.54
C ARG A 60 -1.29 10.16 25.03
N GLY A 61 -1.89 8.99 24.83
CA GLY A 61 -3.26 8.72 25.27
C GLY A 61 -4.31 9.56 24.56
N ALA A 62 -4.12 9.89 23.27
CA ALA A 62 -5.07 10.70 22.50
C ALA A 62 -6.49 10.13 22.47
N MET A 63 -6.64 8.82 22.68
CA MET A 63 -7.95 8.15 22.82
C MET A 63 -8.76 8.60 24.04
N PHE A 64 -8.11 9.16 25.06
CA PHE A 64 -8.77 9.62 26.30
C PHE A 64 -9.18 11.11 26.24
N PHE A 65 -8.78 11.83 25.19
CA PHE A 65 -9.10 13.25 25.00
C PHE A 65 -9.96 13.41 23.75
N GLY A 66 -11.22 13.82 23.93
CA GLY A 66 -12.18 13.97 22.81
C GLY A 66 -11.67 14.87 21.68
N ASP A 67 -10.93 15.93 22.01
CA ASP A 67 -10.38 16.88 21.03
C ASP A 67 -9.25 16.28 20.17
N SER A 68 -8.65 15.16 20.60
CA SER A 68 -7.54 14.50 19.91
C SER A 68 -8.00 13.41 18.93
N ILE A 69 -9.30 13.18 18.74
CA ILE A 69 -9.83 12.13 17.86
C ILE A 69 -9.32 12.27 16.41
N TRP A 70 -9.15 13.50 15.93
CA TRP A 70 -8.67 13.80 14.58
C TRP A 70 -7.22 13.37 14.34
N TYR A 71 -6.40 13.34 15.39
CA TYR A 71 -5.01 12.87 15.31
C TYR A 71 -4.92 11.37 14.98
N ILE A 72 -5.95 10.60 15.36
CA ILE A 72 -6.06 9.16 15.06
C ILE A 72 -6.79 8.97 13.73
N MET A 73 -7.93 9.64 13.55
CA MET A 73 -8.79 9.42 12.39
C MET A 73 -8.12 9.84 11.07
N SER A 74 -7.37 10.95 11.06
CA SER A 74 -6.69 11.45 9.86
C SER A 74 -5.75 10.41 9.21
N PRO A 75 -4.73 9.86 9.91
CA PRO A 75 -3.85 8.86 9.34
C PRO A 75 -4.57 7.55 9.00
N VAL A 76 -5.57 7.13 9.79
CA VAL A 76 -6.35 5.90 9.51
C VAL A 76 -7.12 6.03 8.20
N VAL A 77 -7.84 7.14 8.00
CA VAL A 77 -8.61 7.39 6.78
C VAL A 77 -7.67 7.54 5.57
N ALA A 78 -6.54 8.23 5.72
CA ALA A 78 -5.57 8.39 4.65
C ALA A 78 -4.98 7.03 4.19
N ILE A 79 -4.63 6.16 5.14
CA ILE A 79 -4.14 4.79 4.84
C ILE A 79 -5.24 3.97 4.16
N ALA A 80 -6.49 4.04 4.64
CA ALA A 80 -7.61 3.32 4.05
C ALA A 80 -7.86 3.75 2.59
N ILE A 81 -7.88 5.06 2.32
CA ILE A 81 -8.05 5.61 0.96
C ILE A 81 -6.88 5.17 0.07
N LEU A 82 -5.64 5.22 0.57
CA LEU A 82 -4.46 4.77 -0.19
C LEU A 82 -4.59 3.29 -0.58
N GLN A 83 -5.00 2.42 0.36
CA GLN A 83 -5.20 1.00 0.08
C GLN A 83 -6.32 0.78 -0.94
N LEU A 84 -7.44 1.49 -0.82
CA LEU A 84 -8.55 1.42 -1.79
C LEU A 84 -8.11 1.88 -3.19
N ALA A 85 -7.36 2.97 -3.29
CA ALA A 85 -6.81 3.46 -4.55
C ALA A 85 -5.89 2.44 -5.20
N LEU A 86 -5.07 1.74 -4.40
CA LEU A 86 -4.18 0.69 -4.90
C LEU A 86 -4.94 -0.53 -5.41
N ILE A 87 -5.91 -1.01 -4.65
CA ILE A 87 -6.73 -2.16 -5.03
C ILE A 87 -7.53 -1.85 -6.31
N THR A 88 -8.14 -0.67 -6.40
CA THR A 88 -8.91 -0.25 -7.58
C THR A 88 -8.03 -0.04 -8.80
N THR A 89 -6.84 0.56 -8.64
CA THR A 89 -5.85 0.70 -9.72
C THR A 89 -5.41 -0.68 -10.21
N ASN A 90 -5.10 -1.61 -9.30
CA ASN A 90 -4.69 -2.96 -9.67
C ASN A 90 -5.78 -3.67 -10.50
N ARG A 91 -7.03 -3.67 -10.03
CA ARG A 91 -8.17 -4.22 -10.81
C ARG A 91 -8.31 -3.58 -12.19
N SER A 92 -8.12 -2.26 -12.28
CA SER A 92 -8.20 -1.54 -13.55
C SER A 92 -7.07 -1.96 -14.50
N LEU A 93 -5.86 -2.15 -13.97
CA LEU A 93 -4.71 -2.62 -14.74
C LEU A 93 -4.89 -4.07 -15.18
N GLU A 94 -5.46 -4.95 -14.35
CA GLU A 94 -5.78 -6.33 -14.73
C GLU A 94 -6.68 -6.39 -15.97
N LEU A 95 -7.66 -5.49 -16.09
CA LEU A 95 -8.54 -5.39 -17.26
C LEU A 95 -7.79 -4.96 -18.54
N ILE A 96 -6.76 -4.13 -18.40
CA ILE A 96 -5.93 -3.66 -19.52
C ILE A 96 -4.98 -4.77 -19.99
N PHE A 97 -4.36 -5.48 -19.04
CA PHE A 97 -3.34 -6.47 -19.34
C PHE A 97 -3.87 -7.87 -19.65
N ASN A 98 -5.09 -8.20 -19.20
CA ASN A 98 -5.74 -9.47 -19.51
C ASN A 98 -6.98 -9.27 -20.40
N PRO A 99 -6.80 -9.15 -21.73
CA PRO A 99 -7.90 -8.93 -22.67
C PRO A 99 -8.95 -10.07 -22.68
N ARG A 100 -8.63 -11.25 -22.11
CA ARG A 100 -9.60 -12.35 -21.98
C ARG A 100 -10.76 -11.99 -21.03
N LEU A 101 -10.49 -11.20 -19.99
CA LEU A 101 -11.51 -10.76 -19.02
C LEU A 101 -12.45 -9.68 -19.58
N ARG A 102 -12.08 -8.99 -20.67
CA ARG A 102 -12.95 -8.02 -21.37
C ARG A 102 -14.10 -8.68 -22.16
N THR A 103 -14.06 -9.99 -22.37
CA THR A 103 -15.07 -10.68 -23.20
C THR A 103 -16.25 -11.22 -22.37
N GLU A 104 -16.09 -11.29 -21.05
CA GLU A 104 -17.09 -11.85 -20.13
C GLU A 104 -17.89 -10.77 -19.35
N ALA A 105 -17.55 -9.49 -19.50
CA ALA A 105 -18.22 -8.34 -18.86
C ALA A 105 -19.00 -7.52 -19.88
#